data_AF-A0A7C1QI98-F1
#
_entry.id   AF-A0A7C1QI98-F1
#
_cell.length_a   1.000
_cell.length_b   1.000
_cell.length_c   1.000
_cell.angle_alpha   90.00
_cell.angle_beta   90.00
_cell.angle_gamma   90.00
#
_symmetry.space_group_name_H-M   'P 1'
#
loop_
_entity.id
_entity.type
_entity.pdbx_description
1 polymer ?
#
loop_
_entity_poly.entity_id
_entity_poly.type
_entity_poly.pdbx_seq_one_letter_code
_entity_poly.pdbx_strand_id
1 'polypeptide(L)'
;MSSEDKYKHRYYYKESYEAAIGTFVTAIIFLFVAILSLFFRTYQIGFIGLAGWGYWLFIPAFFIFVGGFQQLYRNMKYKQVVKNALAQRNFQGKHKLEHIALEIGMKPKDILRVLVDLRNKGTIKYSFDAESGQINLGQPITYSPATEYVAPVRKLDAPLPSGGKSYCVYCGHNVEGNGNFCPNCGSKM
;
A
#
# COMPACT_ATOMS: atom_id res chain seq x y z
N MET A 1 34.80 -1.00 -6.66
CA MET A 1 33.63 -1.33 -7.52
C MET A 1 32.39 -1.02 -6.71
N SER A 2 31.78 0.15 -6.94
CA SER A 2 30.71 0.72 -6.09
C SER A 2 29.49 -0.19 -6.04
N SER A 3 28.85 -0.30 -4.87
CA SER A 3 27.63 -1.09 -4.68
C SER A 3 26.47 -0.66 -5.59
N GLU A 4 26.52 0.54 -6.17
CA GLU A 4 25.47 1.04 -7.08
C GLU A 4 25.50 0.42 -8.48
N ASP A 5 26.67 0.00 -8.98
CA ASP A 5 26.79 -0.55 -10.35
C ASP A 5 26.22 -1.97 -10.48
N LYS A 6 26.05 -2.70 -9.36
CA LYS A 6 25.53 -4.09 -9.36
C LYS A 6 24.03 -4.21 -9.68
N TYR A 7 23.36 -3.09 -9.94
CA TYR A 7 21.90 -3.01 -10.04
C TYR A 7 21.39 -2.44 -11.38
N LYS A 8 22.30 -2.06 -12.29
CA LYS A 8 21.99 -1.30 -13.53
C LYS A 8 21.20 -2.07 -14.60
N HIS A 9 21.16 -3.41 -14.52
CA HIS A 9 20.51 -4.27 -15.51
C HIS A 9 19.48 -5.23 -14.88
N ARG A 10 18.48 -4.69 -14.19
CA ARG A 10 17.40 -5.51 -13.59
C ARG A 10 16.09 -5.31 -14.31
N TYR A 11 15.55 -6.40 -14.85
CA TYR A 11 14.24 -6.43 -15.50
C TYR A 11 13.18 -6.72 -14.46
N TYR A 12 12.43 -5.69 -14.09
CA TYR A 12 11.26 -5.81 -13.23
C TYR A 12 9.99 -5.72 -14.08
N TYR A 13 8.90 -6.37 -13.65
CA TYR A 13 7.60 -6.09 -14.22
C TYR A 13 7.32 -4.57 -14.13
N LYS A 14 6.84 -4.00 -15.24
CA LYS A 14 6.59 -2.55 -15.37
C LYS A 14 5.48 -2.08 -14.43
N GLU A 15 4.55 -2.98 -14.12
CA GLU A 15 3.32 -2.73 -13.35
C GLU A 15 3.58 -2.59 -11.85
N SER A 16 2.86 -1.68 -11.19
CA SER A 16 3.06 -1.33 -9.78
C SER A 16 1.81 -1.60 -8.93
N TYR A 17 2.00 -1.84 -7.63
CA TYR A 17 0.91 -2.07 -6.68
C TYR A 17 0.27 -0.73 -6.31
N GLU A 18 -0.99 -0.54 -6.71
CA GLU A 18 -1.76 0.68 -6.48
C GLU A 18 -3.14 0.35 -5.91
N ALA A 19 -3.60 1.17 -4.97
CA ALA A 19 -4.93 1.05 -4.40
C ALA A 19 -5.99 1.52 -5.42
N ALA A 20 -6.88 0.62 -5.84
CA ALA A 20 -7.91 0.88 -6.85
C ALA A 20 -9.12 1.69 -6.33
N ILE A 21 -9.06 2.27 -5.12
CA ILE A 21 -10.25 2.83 -4.45
C ILE A 21 -10.87 3.98 -5.28
N GLY A 22 -10.03 4.84 -5.88
CA GLY A 22 -10.52 5.98 -6.65
C GLY A 22 -11.27 5.60 -7.94
N THR A 23 -10.86 4.52 -8.61
CA THR A 23 -11.52 4.09 -9.86
C THR A 23 -12.92 3.53 -9.59
N PHE A 24 -13.09 2.78 -8.49
CA PHE A 24 -14.40 2.27 -8.08
C PHE A 24 -15.36 3.36 -7.63
N VAL A 25 -14.91 4.34 -6.84
CA VAL A 25 -15.76 5.48 -6.42
C VAL A 25 -16.27 6.23 -7.65
N THR A 26 -15.39 6.51 -8.60
CA THR A 26 -15.76 7.19 -9.85
C THR A 26 -16.78 6.35 -10.64
N ALA A 27 -16.53 5.04 -10.80
CA ALA A 27 -17.46 4.15 -11.52
C ALA A 27 -18.86 4.11 -10.89
N ILE A 28 -18.94 4.08 -9.55
CA ILE A 28 -20.20 4.07 -8.80
C ILE A 28 -20.98 5.37 -9.02
N ILE A 29 -20.32 6.53 -9.03
CA ILE A 29 -20.97 7.82 -9.29
C ILE A 29 -21.58 7.84 -10.69
N PHE A 30 -20.82 7.42 -11.70
CA PHE A 30 -21.33 7.36 -13.08
C PHE A 30 -22.52 6.40 -13.21
N LEU A 31 -22.44 5.22 -12.57
CA LEU A 31 -23.51 4.25 -12.56
C LEU A 31 -24.75 4.78 -11.83
N PHE A 32 -24.59 5.49 -10.72
CA PHE A 32 -25.69 6.11 -9.98
C PHE A 32 -26.42 7.16 -10.82
N VAL A 33 -25.69 8.04 -11.50
CA VAL A 33 -26.27 9.03 -12.42
C VAL A 33 -26.99 8.35 -13.59
N ALA A 34 -26.43 7.27 -14.12
CA ALA A 34 -27.04 6.50 -15.20
C ALA A 34 -28.35 5.80 -14.76
N ILE A 35 -28.43 5.30 -13.53
CA ILE A 35 -29.67 4.75 -12.95
C ILE A 35 -30.71 5.85 -12.71
N LEU A 36 -30.32 7.01 -12.17
CA LEU A 36 -31.20 8.16 -12.00
C LEU A 36 -31.78 8.63 -13.35
N SER A 37 -30.98 8.58 -14.42
CA SER A 37 -31.43 8.88 -15.78
C SER A 37 -32.56 7.96 -16.23
N LEU A 38 -32.46 6.64 -15.97
CA LEU A 38 -33.53 5.69 -16.27
C LEU A 38 -34.79 5.98 -15.46
N PHE A 39 -34.64 6.32 -14.17
CA PHE A 39 -35.77 6.67 -13.32
C PHE A 39 -36.50 7.92 -13.84
N PHE A 40 -35.78 9.01 -14.16
CA PHE A 40 -36.40 10.22 -14.70
C PHE A 40 -37.04 10.01 -16.07
N ARG A 41 -36.46 9.14 -16.92
CA ARG A 41 -37.07 8.74 -18.19
C ARG A 41 -38.39 7.99 -17.99
N THR A 42 -38.49 7.12 -16.99
CA THR A 42 -39.72 6.36 -16.69
C THR A 42 -40.84 7.26 -16.17
N TYR A 43 -40.53 8.23 -15.31
CA TYR A 43 -41.54 9.14 -14.72
C TYR A 43 -41.81 10.41 -15.53
N GLN A 44 -41.22 10.53 -16.73
CA GLN A 44 -41.33 11.73 -17.60
C GLN A 44 -41.00 13.05 -16.88
N ILE A 45 -40.10 13.01 -15.90
CA ILE A 45 -39.66 14.21 -15.19
C ILE A 45 -38.66 14.94 -16.09
N GLY A 46 -39.05 16.13 -16.57
CA GLY A 46 -38.25 16.98 -17.44
C GLY A 46 -37.07 17.63 -16.71
N PHE A 47 -36.09 16.83 -16.29
CA PHE A 47 -34.82 17.33 -15.76
C PHE A 47 -33.82 17.51 -16.90
N ILE A 48 -33.32 18.73 -17.06
CA ILE A 48 -32.41 19.22 -18.10
C ILE A 48 -31.45 18.13 -18.61
N GLY A 49 -31.68 17.64 -19.84
CA GLY A 49 -30.78 16.75 -20.60
C GLY A 49 -30.48 15.38 -19.98
N LEU A 50 -30.86 15.13 -18.73
CA LEU A 50 -30.38 14.01 -17.93
C LEU A 50 -31.05 12.70 -18.34
N ALA A 51 -32.31 12.75 -18.80
CA ALA A 51 -33.04 11.59 -19.32
C ALA A 51 -32.48 11.07 -20.67
N GLY A 52 -31.83 11.94 -21.46
CA GLY A 52 -31.22 11.55 -22.74
C GLY A 52 -29.72 11.27 -22.63
N TRP A 53 -28.97 12.15 -21.96
CA TRP A 53 -27.52 12.07 -21.88
C TRP A 53 -27.03 11.13 -20.78
N GLY A 54 -27.82 10.93 -19.71
CA GLY A 54 -27.45 10.05 -18.60
C GLY A 54 -27.37 8.57 -19.00
N TYR A 55 -28.13 8.12 -20.00
CA TYR A 55 -28.01 6.75 -20.54
C TYR A 55 -26.61 6.48 -21.13
N TRP A 56 -25.99 7.50 -21.75
CA TRP A 56 -24.65 7.36 -22.32
C TRP A 56 -23.56 7.16 -21.26
N LEU A 57 -23.81 7.50 -19.99
CA LEU A 57 -22.87 7.32 -18.89
C LEU A 57 -22.66 5.84 -18.50
N PHE A 58 -23.51 4.92 -18.94
CA PHE A 58 -23.28 3.48 -18.76
C PHE A 58 -22.01 3.00 -19.47
N ILE A 59 -21.70 3.55 -20.64
CA ILE A 59 -20.53 3.15 -21.45
C ILE A 59 -19.22 3.46 -20.69
N PRO A 60 -18.92 4.70 -20.28
CA PRO A 60 -17.71 4.99 -19.51
C PRO A 60 -17.71 4.27 -18.15
N ALA A 61 -18.86 4.16 -17.46
CA ALA A 61 -18.94 3.41 -16.21
C ALA A 61 -18.47 1.96 -16.39
N PHE A 62 -18.93 1.28 -17.45
CA PHE A 62 -18.54 -0.10 -17.76
C PHE A 62 -17.04 -0.26 -17.95
N PHE A 63 -16.39 0.59 -18.75
CA PHE A 63 -14.95 0.52 -18.95
C PHE A 63 -14.14 0.80 -17.68
N ILE A 64 -14.60 1.76 -16.85
CA ILE A 64 -13.95 2.03 -15.56
C ILE A 64 -14.08 0.81 -14.63
N PHE A 65 -15.24 0.15 -14.61
CA PHE A 65 -15.41 -1.10 -13.85
C PHE A 65 -14.47 -2.19 -14.33
N VAL A 66 -14.39 -2.45 -15.64
CA VAL A 66 -13.48 -3.46 -16.21
C VAL A 66 -12.02 -3.17 -15.81
N GLY A 67 -11.58 -1.92 -15.93
CA GLY A 67 -10.24 -1.51 -15.50
C GLY A 67 -10.02 -1.67 -13.98
N GLY A 68 -11.02 -1.32 -13.17
CA GLY A 68 -10.99 -1.51 -11.72
C GLY A 68 -10.88 -2.98 -11.33
N PHE A 69 -11.63 -3.86 -11.98
CA PHE A 69 -11.58 -5.31 -11.76
C PHE A 69 -10.22 -5.90 -12.15
N GLN A 70 -9.65 -5.50 -13.29
CA GLN A 70 -8.29 -5.92 -13.67
C GLN A 70 -7.25 -5.50 -12.61
N GLN A 71 -7.37 -4.29 -12.07
CA GLN A 71 -6.48 -3.79 -11.02
C GLN A 71 -6.64 -4.57 -9.70
N LEU A 72 -7.89 -4.89 -9.31
CA LEU A 72 -8.17 -5.75 -8.16
C LEU A 72 -7.56 -7.14 -8.33
N TYR A 73 -7.78 -7.76 -9.48
CA TYR A 73 -7.27 -9.09 -9.77
C TYR A 73 -5.74 -9.13 -9.69
N ARG A 74 -5.07 -8.14 -10.27
CA ARG A 74 -3.61 -7.99 -10.19
C ARG A 74 -3.12 -7.84 -8.75
N ASN A 75 -3.78 -7.00 -7.95
CA ASN A 75 -3.43 -6.82 -6.54
C ASN A 75 -3.57 -8.11 -5.73
N MET A 76 -4.61 -8.91 -5.99
CA MET A 76 -4.76 -10.23 -5.36
C MET A 76 -3.66 -11.20 -5.81
N LYS A 77 -3.34 -11.22 -7.11
CA LYS A 77 -2.25 -12.06 -7.64
C LYS A 77 -0.91 -11.73 -6.98
N TYR A 78 -0.55 -10.46 -6.84
CA TYR A 78 0.70 -10.07 -6.17
C TYR A 78 0.76 -10.53 -4.71
N LYS A 79 -0.34 -10.38 -3.96
CA LYS A 79 -0.41 -10.89 -2.58
C LYS A 79 -0.21 -12.39 -2.52
N GLN A 80 -0.84 -13.13 -3.44
CA GLN A 80 -0.73 -14.59 -3.49
C GLN A 80 0.70 -15.04 -3.83
N VAL A 81 1.36 -14.38 -4.79
CA VAL A 81 2.73 -14.73 -5.18
C VAL A 81 3.71 -14.47 -4.04
N VAL A 82 3.62 -13.32 -3.36
CA VAL A 82 4.44 -13.05 -2.17
C VAL A 82 4.16 -14.06 -1.07
N LYS A 83 2.88 -14.34 -0.78
CA LYS A 83 2.50 -15.33 0.25
C LYS A 83 3.06 -16.71 -0.06
N ASN A 84 2.97 -17.17 -1.31
CA ASN A 84 3.49 -18.47 -1.74
C ASN A 84 5.02 -18.52 -1.62
N ALA A 85 5.71 -17.44 -2.02
CA ALA A 85 7.16 -17.34 -1.87
C ALA A 85 7.58 -17.38 -0.39
N LEU A 86 6.83 -16.72 0.51
CA LEU A 86 7.08 -16.79 1.95
C LEU A 86 6.74 -18.17 2.55
N ALA A 87 5.68 -18.81 2.07
CA ALA A 87 5.26 -20.14 2.49
C ALA A 87 6.28 -21.21 2.12
N GLN A 88 6.90 -21.12 0.93
CA GLN A 88 8.01 -21.99 0.52
C GLN A 88 9.22 -21.89 1.45
N ARG A 89 9.36 -20.78 2.18
CA ARG A 89 10.42 -20.54 3.17
C ARG A 89 9.96 -20.79 4.61
N ASN A 90 8.84 -21.48 4.81
CA ASN A 90 8.25 -21.79 6.13
C ASN A 90 8.02 -20.58 7.04
N PHE A 91 7.90 -19.37 6.50
CA PHE A 91 7.77 -18.13 7.28
C PHE A 91 8.88 -17.92 8.32
N GLN A 92 10.06 -18.48 8.10
CA GLN A 92 11.17 -18.45 9.05
C GLN A 92 12.49 -18.10 8.35
N GLY A 93 13.37 -17.42 9.07
CA GLY A 93 14.72 -17.12 8.61
C GLY A 93 14.97 -15.65 8.27
N LYS A 94 16.26 -15.32 8.09
CA LYS A 94 16.74 -14.00 7.67
C LYS A 94 16.96 -14.00 6.17
N HIS A 95 16.23 -13.18 5.44
CA HIS A 95 16.38 -13.06 3.99
C HIS A 95 16.49 -11.60 3.58
N LYS A 96 17.40 -11.32 2.65
CA LYS A 96 17.46 -10.00 2.01
C LYS A 96 16.24 -9.84 1.10
N LEU A 97 15.56 -8.71 1.23
CA LEU A 97 14.39 -8.37 0.43
C LEU A 97 14.71 -8.39 -1.07
N GLU A 98 15.94 -8.06 -1.45
CA GLU A 98 16.38 -8.02 -2.85
C GLU A 98 16.42 -9.41 -3.49
N HIS A 99 16.76 -10.45 -2.75
CA HIS A 99 16.77 -11.82 -3.29
C HIS A 99 15.35 -12.31 -3.55
N ILE A 100 14.43 -12.03 -2.62
CA ILE A 100 13.00 -12.31 -2.77
C ILE A 100 12.43 -11.52 -3.97
N ALA A 101 12.86 -10.26 -4.13
CA ALA A 101 12.48 -9.41 -5.25
C ALA A 101 12.91 -9.95 -6.61
N LEU A 102 14.13 -10.49 -6.70
CA LEU A 102 14.66 -11.09 -7.91
C LEU A 102 13.94 -12.38 -8.29
N GLU A 103 13.68 -13.25 -7.31
CA GLU A 103 13.01 -14.53 -7.54
C GLU A 103 11.55 -14.36 -7.99
N ILE A 104 10.86 -13.37 -7.43
CA ILE A 104 9.46 -13.08 -7.75
C ILE A 104 9.33 -12.16 -8.98
N GLY A 105 10.40 -11.51 -9.42
CA GLY A 105 10.38 -10.55 -10.54
C GLY A 105 9.62 -9.25 -10.23
N MET A 106 9.52 -8.87 -8.95
CA MET A 106 8.85 -7.65 -8.49
C MET A 106 9.85 -6.66 -7.91
N LYS A 107 9.52 -5.36 -7.94
CA LYS A 107 10.37 -4.33 -7.33
C LYS A 107 10.37 -4.49 -5.81
N PRO A 108 11.52 -4.30 -5.12
CA PRO A 108 11.59 -4.40 -3.66
C PRO A 108 10.54 -3.53 -2.94
N LYS A 109 10.29 -2.31 -3.45
CA LYS A 109 9.27 -1.39 -2.92
C LYS A 109 7.84 -1.95 -2.96
N ASP A 110 7.50 -2.73 -3.99
CA ASP A 110 6.15 -3.23 -4.18
C ASP A 110 5.93 -4.47 -3.30
N ILE A 111 6.96 -5.29 -3.14
CA ILE A 111 6.97 -6.37 -2.14
C ILE A 111 6.82 -5.81 -0.74
N LEU A 112 7.52 -4.72 -0.43
CA LEU A 112 7.42 -4.05 0.87
C LEU A 112 5.97 -3.63 1.17
N ARG A 113 5.28 -3.02 0.20
CA ARG A 113 3.85 -2.66 0.34
C ARG A 113 2.98 -3.89 0.58
N VAL A 114 3.20 -4.97 -0.15
CA VAL A 114 2.46 -6.22 0.01
C VAL A 114 2.72 -6.85 1.38
N LEU A 115 3.97 -6.85 1.86
CA LEU A 115 4.34 -7.35 3.18
C LEU A 115 3.62 -6.57 4.28
N VAL A 116 3.63 -5.24 4.22
CA VAL A 116 2.91 -4.39 5.19
C VAL A 116 1.41 -4.69 5.17
N ASP A 117 0.78 -4.86 4.00
CA ASP A 117 -0.63 -5.24 3.88
C ASP A 117 -0.90 -6.61 4.52
N LEU A 118 -0.06 -7.61 4.27
CA LEU A 118 -0.19 -8.96 4.84
C LEU A 118 0.03 -8.96 6.37
N ARG A 119 0.90 -8.09 6.88
CA ARG A 119 1.14 -7.90 8.33
C ARG A 119 -0.07 -7.26 9.00
N ASN A 120 -0.62 -6.19 8.41
CA ASN A 120 -1.81 -5.52 8.94
C ASN A 120 -3.02 -6.46 8.98
N LYS A 121 -3.08 -7.44 8.08
CA LYS A 121 -4.09 -8.52 8.08
C LYS A 121 -3.78 -9.67 9.05
N GLY A 122 -2.69 -9.61 9.80
CA GLY A 122 -2.26 -10.65 10.74
C GLY A 122 -1.81 -11.95 10.08
N THR A 123 -1.64 -11.99 8.75
CA THR A 123 -1.30 -13.22 8.01
C THR A 123 0.16 -13.59 8.16
N ILE A 124 1.05 -12.59 8.34
CA ILE A 124 2.48 -12.79 8.51
C ILE A 124 3.02 -11.95 9.66
N LYS A 125 4.00 -12.48 10.38
CA LYS A 125 4.79 -11.75 11.38
C LYS A 125 6.22 -11.62 10.85
N TYR A 126 6.71 -10.39 10.76
CA TYR A 126 8.08 -10.14 10.33
C TYR A 126 8.61 -8.84 10.93
N SER A 127 9.92 -8.80 11.17
CA SER A 127 10.66 -7.62 11.63
C SER A 127 11.69 -7.20 10.59
N PHE A 128 11.98 -5.90 10.49
CA PHE A 128 13.04 -5.35 9.65
C PHE A 128 14.26 -5.03 10.50
N ASP A 129 15.42 -5.46 10.02
CA ASP A 129 16.71 -5.04 10.58
C ASP A 129 17.11 -3.67 9.98
N ALA A 130 17.25 -2.67 10.85
CA ALA A 130 17.51 -1.28 10.48
C ALA A 130 18.91 -1.07 9.86
N GLU A 131 19.87 -1.94 10.17
CA GLU A 131 21.25 -1.82 9.70
C GLU A 131 21.45 -2.54 8.36
N SER A 132 20.85 -3.72 8.21
CA SER A 132 21.13 -4.62 7.09
C SER A 132 20.06 -4.63 5.99
N GLY A 133 18.88 -4.05 6.25
CA GLY A 133 17.73 -4.10 5.33
C GLY A 133 17.13 -5.51 5.18
N GLN A 134 17.50 -6.45 6.06
CA GLN A 134 17.01 -7.83 6.03
C GLN A 134 15.64 -7.95 6.70
N ILE A 135 14.86 -8.90 6.21
CA ILE A 135 13.57 -9.27 6.79
C ILE A 135 13.78 -10.52 7.63
N ASN A 136 13.46 -10.42 8.91
CA ASN A 136 13.40 -11.53 9.85
C ASN A 136 11.96 -12.03 9.90
N LEU A 137 11.68 -13.19 9.30
CA LEU A 137 10.35 -13.80 9.26
C LEU A 137 10.09 -14.61 10.55
N GLY A 138 8.87 -14.56 11.08
CA GLY A 138 8.42 -15.39 12.20
C GLY A 138 8.61 -14.76 13.59
N GLN A 139 9.32 -13.64 13.70
CA GLN A 139 9.40 -12.89 14.95
C GLN A 139 8.20 -11.95 15.09
N PRO A 140 7.40 -12.05 16.17
CA PRO A 140 6.47 -10.97 16.51
C PRO A 140 7.29 -9.72 16.78
N ILE A 141 6.87 -8.59 16.22
CA ILE A 141 7.38 -7.30 16.66
C ILE A 141 6.78 -7.11 18.06
N THR A 142 7.57 -7.39 19.10
CA THR A 142 7.22 -6.95 20.45
C THR A 142 7.28 -5.43 20.39
N TYR A 143 6.12 -4.79 20.32
CA TYR A 143 6.02 -3.36 20.54
C TYR A 143 6.57 -3.12 21.95
N SER A 144 7.80 -2.63 22.03
CA SER A 144 8.29 -2.05 23.27
C SER A 144 7.72 -0.63 23.27
N PRO A 145 6.61 -0.35 23.98
CA PRO A 145 6.23 1.03 24.21
C PRO A 145 7.46 1.72 24.78
N ALA A 146 7.82 2.87 24.21
CA ALA A 146 8.90 3.68 24.77
C ALA A 146 8.52 3.94 26.24
N THR A 147 9.29 3.37 27.16
CA THR A 147 9.05 3.48 28.61
C THR A 147 9.10 4.93 29.09
N GLU A 148 9.63 5.82 28.26
CA GLU A 148 9.78 7.25 28.51
C GLU A 148 8.58 8.10 28.03
N TYR A 149 7.60 7.54 27.33
CA TYR A 149 6.41 8.28 26.91
C TYR A 149 5.16 7.92 27.71
N VAL A 150 5.02 8.56 28.88
CA VAL A 150 3.71 8.74 29.52
C VAL A 150 3.03 9.88 28.77
N ALA A 151 1.92 9.62 28.08
CA ALA A 151 1.17 10.66 27.37
C ALA A 151 0.77 11.77 28.37
N PRO A 152 1.31 13.00 28.26
CA PRO A 152 0.96 14.06 29.19
C PRO A 152 -0.48 14.51 28.91
N VAL A 153 -1.29 14.63 29.97
CA VAL A 153 -2.62 15.26 29.91
C VAL A 153 -2.42 16.71 29.50
N ARG A 154 -2.67 17.03 28.23
CA ARG A 154 -2.36 18.36 27.66
C ARG A 154 -3.32 19.43 28.20
N LYS A 155 -2.82 20.31 29.06
CA LYS A 155 -3.07 21.75 28.95
C LYS A 155 -1.74 22.37 28.48
N LEU A 156 -1.77 22.98 27.31
CA LEU A 156 -0.59 23.56 26.66
C LEU A 156 -0.54 25.05 27.00
N ASP A 157 0.40 25.45 27.85
CA ASP A 157 0.61 26.86 28.23
C ASP A 157 1.67 27.59 27.37
N ALA A 158 2.38 26.89 26.47
CA ALA A 158 3.30 27.49 25.49
C ALA A 158 3.62 26.52 24.32
N PRO A 159 3.99 27.03 23.13
CA PRO A 159 4.32 26.19 21.96
C PRO A 159 5.65 25.45 22.13
N LEU A 160 5.64 24.17 21.75
CA LEU A 160 6.75 23.23 21.89
C LEU A 160 7.95 23.61 20.99
N PRO A 161 9.20 23.52 21.47
CA PRO A 161 10.38 23.67 20.62
C PRO A 161 10.52 22.48 19.67
N SER A 162 10.58 22.78 18.37
CA SER A 162 10.73 21.84 17.27
C SER A 162 12.20 21.55 16.98
N GLY A 163 12.79 20.61 17.73
CA GLY A 163 14.12 20.06 17.47
C GLY A 163 14.06 18.56 17.21
N GLY A 164 14.33 18.14 15.97
CA GLY A 164 14.94 16.84 15.67
C GLY A 164 14.08 15.57 15.72
N LYS A 165 12.80 15.58 15.35
CA LYS A 165 12.01 14.34 15.23
C LYS A 165 12.07 13.78 13.80
N SER A 166 12.86 12.73 13.58
CA SER A 166 12.89 11.94 12.35
C SER A 166 11.69 11.00 12.30
N TYR A 167 10.60 11.46 11.69
CA TYR A 167 9.46 10.60 11.37
C TYR A 167 9.63 9.96 9.99
N CYS A 168 9.23 8.71 9.85
CA CYS A 168 9.18 8.06 8.55
C CYS A 168 8.09 8.71 7.67
N VAL A 169 8.46 9.29 6.53
CA VAL A 169 7.49 9.88 5.56
C VAL A 169 6.48 8.84 5.03
N TYR A 170 6.85 7.56 5.04
CA TYR A 170 6.02 6.48 4.48
C TYR A 170 5.06 5.83 5.46
N CYS A 171 5.37 5.82 6.77
CA CYS A 171 4.52 5.14 7.76
C CYS A 171 4.21 5.96 9.03
N GLY A 172 4.78 7.16 9.16
CA GLY A 172 4.57 8.03 10.32
C GLY A 172 5.20 7.52 11.62
N HIS A 173 5.96 6.43 11.58
CA HIS A 173 6.65 5.91 12.75
C HIS A 173 7.79 6.85 13.17
N ASN A 174 7.87 7.16 14.46
CA ASN A 174 8.97 7.92 15.04
C ASN A 174 10.19 7.01 15.12
N VAL A 175 11.32 7.47 14.59
CA VAL A 175 12.53 6.66 14.44
C VAL A 175 13.56 7.26 15.38
N GLU A 176 13.82 6.57 16.47
CA GLU A 176 14.83 6.95 17.45
C GLU A 176 16.20 6.42 16.98
N GLY A 177 16.78 7.04 15.96
CA GLY A 177 18.15 6.72 15.51
C GLY A 177 18.49 7.05 14.06
N ASN A 178 19.80 7.13 13.77
CA ASN A 178 20.40 7.33 12.44
C ASN A 178 20.43 6.03 11.60
N GLY A 179 19.30 5.30 11.55
CA GLY A 179 19.19 4.10 10.73
C GLY A 179 18.94 4.44 9.25
N ASN A 180 19.58 3.71 8.33
CA ASN A 180 19.33 3.88 6.88
C ASN A 180 17.94 3.38 6.45
N PHE A 181 17.26 2.58 7.28
CA PHE A 181 15.95 2.00 6.98
C PHE A 181 15.01 2.08 8.19
N CYS A 182 13.72 2.32 7.93
CA CYS A 182 12.70 2.36 8.98
C CYS A 182 12.45 0.96 9.57
N PRO A 183 12.50 0.76 10.90
CA PRO A 183 12.25 -0.55 11.52
C PRO A 183 10.79 -1.01 11.37
N ASN A 184 9.85 -0.08 11.21
CA ASN A 184 8.44 -0.43 11.07
C ASN A 184 8.06 -0.79 9.62
N CYS A 185 8.36 0.09 8.66
CA CYS A 185 7.93 -0.10 7.28
C CYS A 185 9.03 -0.52 6.31
N GLY A 186 10.31 -0.55 6.71
CA GLY A 186 11.44 -0.93 5.86
C GLY A 186 11.79 0.07 4.76
N SER A 187 11.19 1.26 4.73
CA SER A 187 11.56 2.30 3.77
C SER A 187 12.96 2.84 4.06
N LYS A 188 13.75 3.11 3.02
CA LYS A 188 15.01 3.83 3.16
C LYS A 188 14.76 5.26 3.68
N MET A 189 15.56 5.70 4.64
CA MET A 189 15.56 7.05 5.22
C MET A 189 16.60 7.94 4.56
#